data_AF-A0A0N0DQN3-F1
#
_entry.id   AF-A0A0N0DQN3-F1
#
_cell.length_a   1.000
_cell.length_b   1.000
_cell.length_c   1.000
_cell.angle_alpha   90.00
_cell.angle_beta   90.00
_cell.angle_gamma   90.00
#
_symmetry.space_group_name_H-M   'P 1'
#
loop_
_entity.id
_entity.type
_entity.pdbx_description
1 polymer ?
#
loop_
_entity_poly.entity_id
_entity_poly.type
_entity_poly.pdbx_seq_one_letter_code
_entity_poly.pdbx_strand_id
1 'polypeptide(L)'
;MPTPTDRDAVSPYTQTDEDLSGKKHTPAVKSYKNTEFLNGSAGRMIRILCEFEEPQERLRRNFIRSTFLFFGSARSMTQVQFDATLKRLRTKLTDCTDEGEKETVRAELARLEKTQWMCEWVEVVERLATMVAQFAKEEQHLINRSYRYIPDYFKVTPEETTKSMQELEAHFDDLVVTTGGGPGFMEAANRGAASVPGVKTMGMGISLPFEKGLNKHVTDGLAFEFHYFFTRKYWMMYSCRAIVVAPGGFGTMDEMFELLTLKQTKKIPSLPVVLLCKKFWQTVINWQALADFGVISQTEIDGMLFTDSAEEAIAYIKDYYLRLAEVQN
;
A
#
# COMPACT_ATOMS: atom_id res chain seq x y z
N MET A 1 -0.14 -26.22 -6.62
CA MET A 1 0.85 -26.63 -5.60
C MET A 1 0.89 -28.14 -5.61
N PRO A 2 2.03 -28.80 -5.89
CA PRO A 2 2.15 -30.20 -5.52
C PRO A 2 1.93 -30.27 -4.00
N THR A 3 1.04 -31.16 -3.56
CA THR A 3 0.93 -31.55 -2.15
C THR A 3 2.34 -31.84 -1.61
N PRO A 4 2.66 -31.50 -0.34
CA PRO A 4 3.95 -31.85 0.23
C PRO A 4 4.16 -33.35 0.03
N THR A 5 5.03 -33.72 -0.90
CA THR A 5 5.28 -35.12 -1.21
C THR A 5 5.85 -35.76 0.05
N ASP A 6 5.49 -37.01 0.29
CA ASP A 6 5.95 -37.90 1.38
C ASP A 6 7.48 -37.91 1.62
N ARG A 7 8.26 -37.36 0.67
CA ARG A 7 9.71 -37.11 0.74
C ARG A 7 10.16 -36.25 1.93
N ASP A 8 9.22 -35.57 2.60
CA ASP A 8 9.50 -34.57 3.62
C ASP A 8 9.06 -34.98 5.04
N ALA A 9 8.46 -36.17 5.20
CA ALA A 9 7.81 -36.62 6.43
C ALA A 9 8.78 -37.17 7.50
N VAL A 10 9.90 -37.78 7.09
CA VAL A 10 10.88 -38.34 8.03
C VAL A 10 12.30 -37.98 7.57
N SER A 11 13.08 -37.34 8.45
CA SER A 11 14.50 -37.11 8.20
C SER A 11 15.22 -38.46 8.27
N PRO A 12 15.96 -38.88 7.23
CA PRO A 12 16.75 -40.12 7.29
C PRO A 12 17.97 -39.99 8.22
N TYR A 13 18.26 -38.79 8.74
CA TYR A 13 19.36 -38.49 9.63
C TYR A 13 18.89 -38.43 11.09
N THR A 14 18.56 -39.58 11.66
CA THR A 14 18.22 -39.75 13.09
C THR A 14 19.39 -40.41 13.82
N GLN A 15 19.65 -40.02 15.07
CA GLN A 15 20.64 -40.70 15.92
C GLN A 15 20.07 -42.04 16.39
N THR A 16 20.88 -43.08 16.48
CA THR A 16 20.44 -44.39 16.99
C THR A 16 20.43 -44.39 18.52
N ASP A 17 19.71 -45.34 19.15
CA ASP A 17 19.68 -45.46 20.62
C ASP A 17 21.06 -45.80 21.21
N GLU A 18 21.92 -46.47 20.44
CA GLU A 18 23.32 -46.75 20.79
C GLU A 18 24.18 -45.47 20.82
N ASP A 19 23.90 -44.49 19.93
CA ASP A 19 24.62 -43.23 19.85
C ASP A 19 24.35 -42.28 21.03
N LEU A 20 23.23 -42.48 21.74
CA LEU A 20 22.71 -41.51 22.70
C LEU A 20 23.22 -41.69 24.13
N SER A 21 23.83 -42.83 24.48
CA SER A 21 24.38 -43.13 25.82
C SER A 21 23.52 -42.64 27.01
N GLY A 22 22.18 -42.79 26.91
CA GLY A 22 21.22 -42.32 27.93
C GLY A 22 20.72 -40.88 27.80
N LYS A 23 21.04 -40.14 26.73
CA LYS A 23 20.49 -38.81 26.41
C LYS A 23 19.21 -38.93 25.58
N LYS A 24 18.32 -37.93 25.68
CA LYS A 24 17.05 -37.89 24.94
C LYS A 24 17.31 -37.64 23.44
N HIS A 25 16.69 -38.46 22.58
CA HIS A 25 16.77 -38.31 21.12
C HIS A 25 16.29 -36.91 20.70
N THR A 26 17.12 -36.17 19.97
CA THR A 26 16.76 -34.89 19.34
C THR A 26 16.76 -35.08 17.82
N PRO A 27 15.60 -35.18 17.16
CA PRO A 27 15.55 -35.38 15.71
C PRO A 27 16.24 -34.23 14.97
N ALA A 28 17.01 -34.55 13.92
CA ALA A 28 17.54 -33.51 13.05
C ALA A 28 16.38 -32.80 12.33
N VAL A 29 16.21 -31.51 12.59
CA VAL A 29 15.20 -30.67 11.96
C VAL A 29 15.84 -29.92 10.79
N LYS A 30 15.24 -30.02 9.60
CA LYS A 30 15.67 -29.23 8.43
C LYS A 30 15.57 -27.74 8.78
N SER A 31 16.57 -26.93 8.41
CA SER A 31 16.64 -25.52 8.84
C SER A 31 15.40 -24.70 8.46
N TYR A 32 14.78 -24.97 7.31
CA TYR A 32 13.55 -24.31 6.87
C TYR A 32 12.27 -24.78 7.60
N LYS A 33 12.39 -25.80 8.48
CA LYS A 33 11.34 -26.25 9.41
C LYS A 33 11.68 -25.92 10.88
N ASN A 34 12.88 -25.38 11.16
CA ASN A 34 13.32 -25.02 12.50
C ASN A 34 12.77 -23.64 12.88
N THR A 35 11.65 -23.61 13.61
CA THR A 35 10.95 -22.38 14.01
C THR A 35 11.75 -21.53 15.00
N GLU A 36 12.56 -22.14 15.87
CA GLU A 36 13.43 -21.42 16.80
C GLU A 36 14.48 -20.60 16.05
N PHE A 37 15.16 -21.22 15.08
CA PHE A 37 16.10 -20.53 14.19
C PHE A 37 15.38 -19.47 13.35
N LEU A 38 14.27 -19.86 12.70
CA LEU A 38 13.53 -18.98 11.78
C LEU A 38 12.87 -17.79 12.46
N ASN A 39 12.57 -17.85 13.77
CA ASN A 39 12.03 -16.72 14.54
C ASN A 39 13.11 -15.98 15.34
N GLY A 40 14.26 -16.62 15.58
CA GLY A 40 15.41 -16.03 16.26
C GLY A 40 16.11 -14.93 15.44
N SER A 41 17.15 -14.33 16.05
CA SER A 41 17.96 -13.27 15.42
C SER A 41 18.69 -13.75 14.16
N ALA A 42 19.19 -14.99 14.17
CA ALA A 42 19.90 -15.59 13.05
C ALA A 42 18.99 -15.80 11.81
N GLY A 43 17.70 -16.07 12.02
CA GLY A 43 16.72 -16.21 10.93
C GLY A 43 16.24 -14.89 10.33
N ARG A 44 16.62 -13.73 10.89
CA ARG A 44 16.08 -12.41 10.47
C ARG A 44 16.28 -12.14 8.98
N MET A 45 17.47 -12.40 8.44
CA MET A 45 17.76 -12.14 7.02
C MET A 45 16.90 -13.01 6.09
N ILE A 46 16.59 -14.24 6.51
CA ILE A 46 15.72 -15.15 5.75
C ILE A 46 14.29 -14.61 5.74
N ARG A 47 13.77 -14.13 6.89
CA ARG A 47 12.43 -13.52 6.97
C ARG A 47 12.32 -12.26 6.10
N ILE A 48 13.36 -11.42 6.10
CA ILE A 48 13.43 -10.24 5.21
C ILE A 48 13.41 -10.69 3.75
N LEU A 49 14.19 -11.71 3.37
CA LEU A 49 14.19 -12.24 2.01
C LEU A 49 12.82 -12.80 1.61
N CYS A 50 12.11 -13.46 2.52
CA CYS A 50 10.73 -13.89 2.27
C CYS A 50 9.80 -12.72 1.96
N GLU A 51 9.95 -11.58 2.64
CA GLU A 51 9.18 -10.36 2.35
C GLU A 51 9.61 -9.62 1.07
N PHE A 52 10.69 -10.05 0.41
CA PHE A 52 10.97 -9.67 -0.98
C PHE A 52 10.41 -10.72 -1.95
N GLU A 53 10.70 -12.00 -1.77
CA GLU A 53 10.33 -13.02 -2.77
C GLU A 53 8.83 -13.34 -2.81
N GLU A 54 8.14 -13.38 -1.65
CA GLU A 54 6.74 -13.78 -1.62
C GLU A 54 5.81 -12.73 -2.25
N PRO A 55 5.94 -11.42 -1.94
CA PRO A 55 5.09 -10.43 -2.58
C PRO A 55 5.30 -10.36 -4.07
N GLN A 56 6.54 -10.53 -4.50
CA GLN A 56 6.93 -10.61 -5.91
C GLN A 56 6.13 -11.69 -6.66
N GLU A 57 6.16 -12.91 -6.15
CA GLU A 57 5.47 -14.05 -6.73
C GLU A 57 3.94 -13.87 -6.68
N ARG A 58 3.42 -13.25 -5.61
CA ARG A 58 1.99 -12.98 -5.47
C ARG A 58 1.49 -11.94 -6.49
N LEU A 59 2.26 -10.86 -6.71
CA LEU A 59 1.95 -9.87 -7.75
C LEU A 59 1.94 -10.52 -9.14
N ARG A 60 2.95 -11.35 -9.42
CA ARG A 60 3.06 -12.10 -10.68
C ARG A 60 1.85 -13.01 -10.92
N ARG A 61 1.48 -13.85 -9.94
CA ARG A 61 0.33 -14.77 -10.02
C ARG A 61 -1.00 -14.05 -10.23
N ASN A 62 -1.12 -12.83 -9.72
CA ASN A 62 -2.30 -12.00 -9.88
C ASN A 62 -2.24 -11.07 -11.10
N PHE A 63 -1.17 -11.15 -11.91
CA PHE A 63 -0.93 -10.32 -13.09
C PHE A 63 -0.87 -8.81 -12.81
N ILE A 64 -0.42 -8.41 -11.61
CA ILE A 64 -0.31 -7.00 -11.22
C ILE A 64 1.00 -6.40 -11.72
N ARG A 65 0.94 -5.57 -12.77
CA ARG A 65 2.12 -4.91 -13.33
C ARG A 65 2.43 -3.58 -12.68
N SER A 66 1.42 -2.85 -12.25
CA SER A 66 1.62 -1.53 -11.66
C SER A 66 0.50 -1.15 -10.71
N THR A 67 0.81 -0.18 -9.86
CA THR A 67 -0.10 0.26 -8.80
C THR A 67 -0.33 1.76 -8.88
N PHE A 68 -1.51 2.14 -8.38
CA PHE A 68 -1.88 3.51 -8.09
C PHE A 68 -1.97 3.66 -6.58
N LEU A 69 -1.06 4.40 -5.96
CA LEU A 69 -1.01 4.53 -4.52
C LEU A 69 -1.98 5.61 -4.02
N PHE A 70 -2.72 5.28 -2.97
CA PHE A 70 -3.46 6.25 -2.15
C PHE A 70 -2.91 6.24 -0.73
N PHE A 71 -2.44 7.39 -0.28
CA PHE A 71 -2.04 7.63 1.10
C PHE A 71 -2.95 8.64 1.78
N GLY A 72 -3.03 8.53 3.11
CA GLY A 72 -3.79 9.47 3.93
C GLY A 72 -3.98 8.96 5.35
N SER A 73 -4.61 9.80 6.17
CA SER A 73 -4.95 9.49 7.55
C SER A 73 -5.77 8.21 7.71
N ALA A 74 -5.30 7.31 8.58
CA ALA A 74 -6.09 6.18 9.09
C ALA A 74 -7.21 6.62 10.06
N ARG A 75 -7.24 7.91 10.45
CA ARG A 75 -8.19 8.46 11.43
C ARG A 75 -9.37 9.18 10.78
N SER A 76 -9.40 9.31 9.46
CA SER A 76 -10.56 9.89 8.78
C SER A 76 -11.76 8.94 8.89
N MET A 77 -12.97 9.52 8.85
CA MET A 77 -14.24 8.83 9.03
C MET A 77 -15.27 9.43 8.08
N THR A 78 -16.25 8.65 7.62
CA THR A 78 -17.42 9.24 6.98
C THR A 78 -18.19 10.09 7.98
N GLN A 79 -19.03 11.02 7.51
CA GLN A 79 -19.88 11.83 8.38
C GLN A 79 -20.74 10.95 9.31
N VAL A 80 -21.29 9.85 8.77
CA VAL A 80 -22.09 8.88 9.54
C VAL A 80 -21.28 8.22 10.67
N GLN A 81 -20.04 7.79 10.38
CA GLN A 81 -19.15 7.19 11.37
C GLN A 81 -18.73 8.19 12.45
N PHE A 82 -18.48 9.44 12.05
CA PHE A 82 -18.14 10.54 12.95
C PHE A 82 -19.29 10.81 13.92
N ASP A 83 -20.51 11.00 13.41
CA ASP A 83 -21.70 11.31 14.23
C ASP A 83 -22.02 10.17 15.20
N ALA A 84 -21.91 8.92 14.75
CA ALA A 84 -22.09 7.75 15.60
C ALA A 84 -21.03 7.68 16.72
N THR A 85 -19.76 7.97 16.41
CA THR A 85 -18.67 7.99 17.38
C THR A 85 -18.83 9.14 18.38
N LEU A 86 -19.21 10.33 17.90
CA LEU A 86 -19.48 11.51 18.71
C LEU A 86 -20.62 11.25 19.70
N LYS A 87 -21.72 10.66 19.22
CA LYS A 87 -22.85 10.27 20.06
C LYS A 87 -22.41 9.27 21.14
N ARG A 88 -21.68 8.21 20.76
CA ARG A 88 -21.20 7.19 21.69
C ARG A 88 -20.32 7.80 22.80
N LEU A 89 -19.39 8.68 22.45
CA LEU A 89 -18.50 9.31 23.42
C LEU A 89 -19.24 10.30 24.33
N ARG A 90 -20.20 11.07 23.81
CA ARG A 90 -21.03 11.98 24.62
C ARG A 90 -21.92 11.22 25.62
N THR A 91 -22.52 10.10 25.18
CA THR A 91 -23.26 9.20 26.08
C THR A 91 -22.33 8.63 27.14
N LYS A 92 -21.16 8.10 26.75
CA LYS A 92 -20.16 7.59 27.69
C LYS A 92 -19.73 8.64 28.73
N LEU A 93 -19.55 9.89 28.31
CA LEU A 93 -19.18 10.99 29.22
C LEU A 93 -20.30 11.31 30.23
N THR A 94 -21.56 11.21 29.80
CA THR A 94 -22.73 11.49 30.63
C THR A 94 -22.96 10.38 31.66
N ASP A 95 -22.79 9.13 31.25
CA ASP A 95 -23.05 7.95 32.07
C ASP A 95 -21.87 7.60 33.01
N CYS A 96 -20.66 8.10 32.70
CA CYS A 96 -19.48 7.84 33.51
C CYS A 96 -19.55 8.60 34.85
N THR A 97 -19.24 7.90 35.96
CA THR A 97 -19.18 8.48 37.30
C THR A 97 -17.76 8.77 37.77
N ASP A 98 -16.76 8.10 37.19
CA ASP A 98 -15.34 8.25 37.51
C ASP A 98 -14.72 9.46 36.79
N GLU A 99 -14.13 10.40 37.54
CA GLU A 99 -13.56 11.62 36.93
C GLU A 99 -12.31 11.35 36.09
N GLY A 100 -11.54 10.30 36.37
CA GLY A 100 -10.38 9.92 35.56
C GLY A 100 -10.78 9.40 34.18
N GLU A 101 -11.81 8.56 34.13
CA GLU A 101 -12.41 8.09 32.88
C GLU A 101 -13.09 9.23 32.13
N LYS A 102 -13.82 10.14 32.81
CA LYS A 102 -14.39 11.34 32.16
C LYS A 102 -13.31 12.17 31.47
N GLU A 103 -12.17 12.39 32.12
CA GLU A 103 -11.09 13.18 31.52
C GLU A 103 -10.51 12.48 30.27
N THR A 104 -10.38 11.16 30.31
CA THR A 104 -9.98 10.36 29.14
C THR A 104 -10.98 10.52 28.00
N VAL A 105 -12.28 10.43 28.28
CA VAL A 105 -13.34 10.59 27.27
C VAL A 105 -13.40 12.03 26.73
N ARG A 106 -13.18 13.06 27.57
CA ARG A 106 -13.06 14.46 27.11
C ARG A 106 -11.88 14.63 26.15
N ALA A 107 -10.73 14.02 26.46
CA ALA A 107 -9.57 14.06 25.58
C ALA A 107 -9.82 13.34 24.25
N GLU A 108 -10.56 12.22 24.25
CA GLU A 108 -10.98 11.52 23.04
C GLU A 108 -11.95 12.36 22.20
N LEU A 109 -12.95 13.01 22.82
CA LEU A 109 -13.88 13.93 22.15
C LEU A 109 -13.15 15.10 21.50
N ALA A 110 -12.26 15.77 22.23
CA ALA A 110 -11.49 16.89 21.71
C ALA A 110 -10.58 16.47 20.53
N ARG A 111 -10.08 15.23 20.53
CA ARG A 111 -9.34 14.67 19.39
C ARG A 111 -10.26 14.38 18.21
N LEU A 112 -11.43 13.80 18.45
CA LEU A 112 -12.41 13.50 17.41
C LEU A 112 -12.86 14.80 16.71
N GLU A 113 -13.23 15.84 17.45
CA GLU A 113 -13.71 17.12 16.89
C GLU A 113 -12.67 17.75 15.95
N LYS A 114 -11.37 17.64 16.26
CA LYS A 114 -10.28 18.09 15.39
C LYS A 114 -10.18 17.33 14.06
N THR A 115 -10.87 16.19 13.92
CA THR A 115 -10.86 15.37 12.70
C THR A 115 -12.11 15.52 11.84
N GLN A 116 -13.13 16.26 12.30
CA GLN A 116 -14.41 16.40 11.60
C GLN A 116 -14.26 16.91 10.16
N TRP A 117 -13.34 17.84 9.94
CA TRP A 117 -13.08 18.41 8.62
C TRP A 117 -12.61 17.36 7.60
N MET A 118 -12.02 16.23 8.03
CA MET A 118 -11.62 15.16 7.10
C MET A 118 -12.81 14.38 6.54
N CYS A 119 -14.01 14.49 7.12
CA CYS A 119 -15.18 13.74 6.69
C CYS A 119 -15.56 14.04 5.23
N GLU A 120 -15.49 15.29 4.80
CA GLU A 120 -15.79 15.70 3.42
C GLU A 120 -14.81 15.08 2.40
N TRP A 121 -13.57 14.84 2.82
CA TRP A 121 -12.52 14.29 1.97
C TRP A 121 -12.65 12.78 1.74
N VAL A 122 -13.41 12.08 2.58
CA VAL A 122 -13.62 10.64 2.42
C VAL A 122 -14.37 10.36 1.11
N GLU A 123 -15.39 11.17 0.80
CA GLU A 123 -16.15 11.06 -0.44
C GLU A 123 -15.30 11.44 -1.66
N VAL A 124 -14.46 12.47 -1.53
CA VAL A 124 -13.54 12.88 -2.62
C VAL A 124 -12.53 11.78 -2.93
N VAL A 125 -11.92 11.17 -1.91
CA VAL A 125 -10.97 10.06 -2.07
C VAL A 125 -11.64 8.84 -2.70
N GLU A 126 -12.83 8.47 -2.21
CA GLU A 126 -13.60 7.35 -2.74
C GLU A 126 -13.96 7.57 -4.22
N ARG A 127 -14.50 8.75 -4.55
CA ARG A 127 -14.84 9.13 -5.93
C ARG A 127 -13.63 9.11 -6.85
N LEU A 128 -12.51 9.69 -6.43
CA LEU A 128 -11.28 9.69 -7.22
C LEU A 128 -10.77 8.27 -7.46
N ALA A 129 -10.80 7.41 -6.44
CA ALA A 129 -10.40 6.02 -6.59
C ALA A 129 -11.31 5.24 -7.57
N THR A 130 -12.62 5.50 -7.56
CA THR A 130 -13.54 4.96 -8.59
C THR A 130 -13.16 5.42 -9.99
N MET A 131 -12.87 6.71 -10.18
CA MET A 131 -12.49 7.26 -11.49
C MET A 131 -11.16 6.72 -11.99
N VAL A 132 -10.18 6.54 -11.08
CA VAL A 132 -8.89 5.91 -11.38
C VAL A 132 -9.09 4.46 -11.81
N ALA A 133 -9.90 3.69 -11.07
CA ALA A 133 -10.21 2.30 -11.39
C ALA A 133 -10.92 2.16 -12.75
N GLN A 134 -11.85 3.06 -13.07
CA GLN A 134 -12.50 3.12 -14.39
C GLN A 134 -11.49 3.43 -15.49
N PHE A 135 -10.66 4.46 -15.30
CA PHE A 135 -9.61 4.81 -16.26
C PHE A 135 -8.65 3.65 -16.52
N ALA A 136 -8.18 2.99 -15.45
CA ALA A 136 -7.28 1.85 -15.54
C ALA A 136 -7.87 0.69 -16.36
N LYS A 137 -9.18 0.47 -16.24
CA LYS A 137 -9.91 -0.57 -16.96
C LYS A 137 -10.22 -0.20 -18.42
N GLU A 138 -10.62 1.04 -18.68
CA GLU A 138 -11.08 1.50 -19.99
C GLU A 138 -9.91 1.83 -20.93
N GLU A 139 -8.80 2.35 -20.38
CA GLU A 139 -7.67 2.88 -21.14
C GLU A 139 -6.41 2.00 -20.99
N GLN A 140 -6.60 0.69 -20.84
CA GLN A 140 -5.50 -0.28 -20.70
C GLN A 140 -4.46 -0.14 -21.83
N HIS A 141 -4.90 0.03 -23.08
CA HIS A 141 -4.00 0.20 -24.21
C HIS A 141 -3.08 1.43 -24.07
N LEU A 142 -3.63 2.55 -23.61
CA LEU A 142 -2.86 3.78 -23.37
C LEU A 142 -1.82 3.56 -22.26
N ILE A 143 -2.26 2.97 -21.16
CA ILE A 143 -1.43 2.68 -20.00
C ILE A 143 -0.31 1.71 -20.40
N ASN A 144 -0.62 0.64 -21.13
CA ASN A 144 0.33 -0.34 -21.63
C ASN A 144 1.45 0.29 -22.44
N ARG A 145 1.11 1.19 -23.37
CA ARG A 145 2.10 1.92 -24.16
C ARG A 145 3.02 2.79 -23.31
N SER A 146 2.53 3.34 -22.20
CA SER A 146 3.37 4.19 -21.34
C SER A 146 4.53 3.43 -20.64
N TYR A 147 4.48 2.09 -20.58
CA TYR A 147 5.54 1.30 -19.93
C TYR A 147 6.74 1.09 -20.84
N ARG A 148 7.92 1.52 -20.36
CA ARG A 148 9.21 1.24 -21.00
C ARG A 148 9.85 -0.07 -20.55
N TYR A 149 9.44 -0.56 -19.39
CA TYR A 149 10.04 -1.72 -18.75
C TYR A 149 8.96 -2.50 -17.99
N ILE A 150 8.95 -3.81 -18.21
CA ILE A 150 8.14 -4.76 -17.47
C ILE A 150 8.88 -5.09 -16.17
N PRO A 151 8.25 -4.99 -14.98
CA PRO A 151 8.90 -5.26 -13.70
C PRO A 151 9.70 -6.56 -13.68
N ASP A 152 10.80 -6.60 -12.90
CA ASP A 152 11.74 -7.72 -12.89
C ASP A 152 11.07 -9.07 -12.61
N TYR A 153 9.96 -9.04 -11.88
CA TYR A 153 9.20 -10.23 -11.49
C TYR A 153 8.27 -10.79 -12.56
N PHE A 154 8.16 -10.11 -13.70
CA PHE A 154 7.56 -10.64 -14.92
C PHE A 154 8.61 -11.05 -15.95
N LYS A 155 9.91 -11.10 -15.58
CA LYS A 155 10.92 -11.72 -16.45
C LYS A 155 10.45 -13.12 -16.84
N VAL A 156 10.49 -13.35 -18.15
CA VAL A 156 10.06 -14.58 -18.80
C VAL A 156 10.92 -15.72 -18.27
N THR A 157 10.30 -16.73 -17.67
CA THR A 157 11.04 -17.96 -17.33
C THR A 157 11.34 -18.74 -18.61
N PRO A 158 12.36 -19.61 -18.64
CA PRO A 158 12.64 -20.44 -19.81
C PRO A 158 11.41 -21.21 -20.34
N GLU A 159 10.48 -21.56 -19.46
CA GLU A 159 9.22 -22.26 -19.74
C GLU A 159 8.17 -21.37 -20.42
N GLU A 160 8.25 -20.06 -20.27
CA GLU A 160 7.30 -19.07 -20.81
C GLU A 160 7.71 -18.50 -22.16
N THR A 161 8.91 -18.85 -22.65
CA THR A 161 9.46 -18.41 -23.95
C THR A 161 8.61 -18.80 -25.16
N THR A 162 7.59 -19.64 -24.98
CA THR A 162 6.66 -20.09 -26.03
C THR A 162 5.39 -19.26 -26.15
N LYS A 163 5.05 -18.41 -25.16
CA LYS A 163 3.94 -17.44 -25.27
C LYS A 163 4.49 -16.11 -25.77
N SER A 164 3.83 -15.49 -26.74
CA SER A 164 4.29 -14.18 -27.21
C SER A 164 4.11 -13.15 -26.07
N MET A 165 5.05 -12.23 -25.90
CA MET A 165 4.94 -11.14 -24.90
C MET A 165 3.64 -10.34 -25.07
N GLN A 166 3.10 -10.27 -26.29
CA GLN A 166 1.80 -9.66 -26.60
C GLN A 166 0.62 -10.38 -25.93
N GLU A 167 0.67 -11.71 -25.82
CA GLU A 167 -0.36 -12.49 -25.10
C GLU A 167 -0.29 -12.26 -23.59
N LEU A 168 0.91 -12.03 -23.02
CA LEU A 168 1.07 -11.69 -21.60
C LEU A 168 0.62 -10.25 -21.30
N GLU A 169 0.92 -9.30 -22.19
CA GLU A 169 0.51 -7.90 -22.05
C GLU A 169 -1.00 -7.68 -22.10
N ALA A 170 -1.74 -8.53 -22.81
CA ALA A 170 -3.20 -8.52 -22.84
C ALA A 170 -3.86 -8.89 -21.50
N HIS A 171 -3.08 -9.37 -20.51
CA HIS A 171 -3.59 -9.90 -19.24
C HIS A 171 -3.08 -9.14 -18.01
N PHE A 172 -2.34 -8.06 -18.15
CA PHE A 172 -1.89 -7.27 -16.99
C PHE A 172 -2.99 -6.39 -16.44
N ASP A 173 -3.08 -6.38 -15.11
CA ASP A 173 -3.77 -5.34 -14.37
C ASP A 173 -2.77 -4.23 -14.04
N ASP A 174 -3.07 -3.03 -14.51
CA ASP A 174 -2.28 -1.83 -14.29
C ASP A 174 -3.04 -0.79 -13.47
N LEU A 175 -2.27 0.08 -12.81
CA LEU A 175 -2.79 1.14 -11.94
C LEU A 175 -3.78 0.60 -10.90
N VAL A 176 -3.53 -0.61 -10.42
CA VAL A 176 -4.34 -1.23 -9.37
C VAL A 176 -4.29 -0.38 -8.13
N VAL A 177 -5.47 0.09 -7.69
CA VAL A 177 -5.59 0.94 -6.52
C VAL A 177 -5.05 0.21 -5.30
N THR A 178 -4.03 0.79 -4.71
CA THR A 178 -3.21 0.19 -3.65
C THR A 178 -3.11 1.16 -2.49
N THR A 179 -3.31 0.64 -1.28
CA THR A 179 -3.25 1.43 -0.05
C THR A 179 -2.46 0.68 1.02
N GLY A 180 -2.24 1.31 2.17
CA GLY A 180 -1.76 0.62 3.36
C GLY A 180 -2.75 -0.39 3.96
N GLY A 181 -3.96 -0.49 3.42
CA GLY A 181 -4.98 -1.48 3.77
C GLY A 181 -5.75 -1.19 5.06
N GLY A 182 -5.38 -0.15 5.81
CA GLY A 182 -6.07 0.23 7.05
C GLY A 182 -7.41 0.96 6.84
N PRO A 183 -7.98 1.54 7.92
CA PRO A 183 -9.20 2.33 7.88
C PRO A 183 -8.97 3.74 7.31
N GLY A 184 -10.02 4.58 7.31
CA GLY A 184 -9.95 5.98 6.91
C GLY A 184 -9.80 6.14 5.40
N PHE A 185 -8.87 6.99 4.95
CA PHE A 185 -8.70 7.27 3.52
C PHE A 185 -8.20 6.05 2.73
N MET A 186 -7.48 5.13 3.39
CA MET A 186 -7.07 3.86 2.79
C MET A 186 -8.30 3.00 2.45
N GLU A 187 -9.22 2.82 3.40
CA GLU A 187 -10.47 2.08 3.16
C GLU A 187 -11.35 2.80 2.13
N ALA A 188 -11.44 4.13 2.16
CA ALA A 188 -12.20 4.91 1.20
C ALA A 188 -11.71 4.68 -0.24
N ALA A 189 -10.39 4.67 -0.46
CA ALA A 189 -9.81 4.40 -1.76
C ALA A 189 -10.04 2.96 -2.23
N ASN A 190 -9.81 1.96 -1.37
CA ASN A 190 -10.11 0.56 -1.73
C ASN A 190 -11.61 0.37 -2.02
N ARG A 191 -12.49 0.98 -1.23
CA ARG A 191 -13.95 0.92 -1.44
C ARG A 191 -14.38 1.51 -2.78
N GLY A 192 -13.88 2.70 -3.11
CA GLY A 192 -14.19 3.37 -4.38
C GLY A 192 -13.69 2.61 -5.59
N ALA A 193 -12.50 2.02 -5.53
CA ALA A 193 -11.98 1.19 -6.60
C ALA A 193 -12.76 -0.14 -6.74
N ALA A 194 -13.08 -0.79 -5.62
CA ALA A 194 -13.82 -2.05 -5.59
C ALA A 194 -15.27 -1.92 -6.07
N SER A 195 -15.82 -0.70 -6.13
CA SER A 195 -17.15 -0.47 -6.70
C SER A 195 -17.18 -0.60 -8.23
N VAL A 196 -16.02 -0.64 -8.89
CA VAL A 196 -15.91 -0.82 -10.34
C VAL A 196 -15.88 -2.32 -10.67
N PRO A 197 -16.85 -2.85 -11.43
CA PRO A 197 -16.95 -4.29 -11.67
C PRO A 197 -15.69 -4.87 -12.34
N GLY A 198 -15.16 -5.95 -11.77
CA GLY A 198 -13.99 -6.67 -12.30
C GLY A 198 -12.64 -6.03 -12.01
N VAL A 199 -12.60 -4.91 -11.26
CA VAL A 199 -11.34 -4.27 -10.86
C VAL A 199 -10.85 -4.84 -9.53
N LYS A 200 -9.55 -5.15 -9.48
CA LYS A 200 -8.87 -5.58 -8.24
C LYS A 200 -8.43 -4.38 -7.41
N THR A 201 -8.32 -4.56 -6.10
CA THR A 201 -7.69 -3.57 -5.22
C THR A 201 -6.73 -4.26 -4.25
N MET A 202 -5.70 -3.55 -3.82
CA MET A 202 -4.61 -4.11 -3.03
C MET A 202 -4.44 -3.37 -1.69
N GLY A 203 -4.08 -4.14 -0.66
CA GLY A 203 -3.77 -3.64 0.67
C GLY A 203 -2.41 -4.16 1.13
N MET A 204 -1.48 -3.25 1.38
CA MET A 204 -0.16 -3.56 1.92
C MET A 204 -0.13 -3.19 3.40
N GLY A 205 -0.59 -4.10 4.28
CA GLY A 205 -0.65 -3.90 5.73
C GLY A 205 0.71 -4.03 6.42
N ILE A 206 0.78 -3.57 7.67
CA ILE A 206 1.97 -3.72 8.52
C ILE A 206 1.55 -4.28 9.89
N SER A 207 2.24 -5.28 10.40
CA SER A 207 1.91 -5.86 11.70
C SER A 207 2.18 -4.85 12.82
N LEU A 208 1.12 -4.29 13.40
CA LEU A 208 1.17 -3.41 14.58
C LEU A 208 0.25 -3.94 15.68
N PRO A 209 0.60 -3.79 16.97
CA PRO A 209 -0.18 -4.33 18.10
C PRO A 209 -1.64 -3.85 18.20
N PHE A 210 -1.99 -2.77 17.50
CA PHE A 210 -3.27 -2.07 17.58
C PHE A 210 -4.02 -2.01 16.24
N GLU A 211 -3.47 -2.56 15.16
CA GLU A 211 -4.18 -2.64 13.89
C GLU A 211 -5.26 -3.73 13.92
N LYS A 212 -6.43 -3.44 13.34
CA LYS A 212 -7.59 -4.35 13.33
C LYS A 212 -7.58 -5.33 12.15
N GLY A 213 -6.55 -5.28 11.30
CA GLY A 213 -6.46 -5.99 10.04
C GLY A 213 -6.76 -5.11 8.82
N LEU A 214 -6.72 -5.72 7.65
CA LEU A 214 -7.00 -5.07 6.38
C LEU A 214 -8.50 -4.78 6.21
N ASN A 215 -8.82 -3.70 5.50
CA ASN A 215 -10.20 -3.38 5.17
C ASN A 215 -10.80 -4.41 4.20
N LYS A 216 -12.12 -4.58 4.25
CA LYS A 216 -12.89 -5.61 3.53
C LYS A 216 -12.93 -5.45 2.01
N HIS A 217 -12.38 -4.36 1.47
CA HIS A 217 -12.45 -4.03 0.04
C HIS A 217 -11.21 -4.49 -0.74
N VAL A 218 -10.18 -4.96 -0.02
CA VAL A 218 -8.99 -5.58 -0.62
C VAL A 218 -9.36 -6.90 -1.28
N THR A 219 -8.88 -7.13 -2.50
CA THR A 219 -9.14 -8.37 -3.25
C THR A 219 -8.42 -9.56 -2.62
N ASP A 220 -9.09 -10.72 -2.62
CA ASP A 220 -8.50 -11.99 -2.21
C ASP A 220 -7.21 -12.27 -2.99
N GLY A 221 -6.14 -12.63 -2.28
CA GLY A 221 -4.82 -12.82 -2.89
C GLY A 221 -4.01 -11.54 -3.12
N LEU A 222 -4.55 -10.35 -2.77
CA LEU A 222 -3.84 -9.06 -2.78
C LEU A 222 -3.83 -8.37 -1.40
N ALA A 223 -4.08 -9.16 -0.36
CA ALA A 223 -3.92 -8.79 1.05
C ALA A 223 -2.50 -9.15 1.52
N PHE A 224 -1.62 -8.16 1.65
CA PHE A 224 -0.25 -8.35 2.13
C PHE A 224 -0.14 -7.90 3.58
N GLU A 225 0.66 -8.63 4.36
CA GLU A 225 1.03 -8.26 5.71
C GLU A 225 2.55 -8.30 5.81
N PHE A 226 3.15 -7.16 6.13
CA PHE A 226 4.59 -7.02 6.31
C PHE A 226 4.92 -6.92 7.80
N HIS A 227 6.02 -7.53 8.21
CA HIS A 227 6.62 -7.29 9.52
C HIS A 227 7.63 -6.13 9.47
N TYR A 228 8.38 -5.99 8.36
CA TYR A 228 9.39 -4.95 8.21
C TYR A 228 8.85 -3.74 7.46
N PHE A 229 9.01 -2.54 8.03
CA PHE A 229 8.56 -1.30 7.37
C PHE A 229 9.23 -1.04 6.02
N PHE A 230 10.53 -1.35 5.90
CA PHE A 230 11.29 -1.03 4.69
C PHE A 230 10.95 -1.94 3.51
N THR A 231 10.59 -3.21 3.74
CA THR A 231 10.13 -4.13 2.69
C THR A 231 8.74 -3.71 2.19
N ARG A 232 7.83 -3.33 3.10
CA ARG A 232 6.53 -2.76 2.74
C ARG A 232 6.68 -1.53 1.84
N LYS A 233 7.51 -0.58 2.26
CA LYS A 233 7.80 0.64 1.50
C LYS A 233 8.41 0.34 0.13
N TYR A 234 9.36 -0.61 0.08
CA TYR A 234 9.91 -1.08 -1.19
C TYR A 234 8.80 -1.53 -2.15
N TRP A 235 7.86 -2.38 -1.72
CA TRP A 235 6.79 -2.88 -2.58
C TRP A 235 5.77 -1.83 -3.00
N MET A 236 5.48 -0.86 -2.12
CA MET A 236 4.67 0.30 -2.46
C MET A 236 5.36 1.11 -3.58
N MET A 237 6.63 1.46 -3.41
CA MET A 237 7.34 2.33 -4.34
C MET A 237 7.72 1.66 -5.67
N TYR A 238 8.14 0.39 -5.63
CA TYR A 238 8.63 -0.34 -6.81
C TYR A 238 7.57 -0.46 -7.92
N SER A 239 6.34 -0.75 -7.53
CA SER A 239 5.20 -0.94 -8.44
C SER A 239 4.43 0.35 -8.76
N CYS A 240 4.65 1.43 -8.01
CA CYS A 240 3.90 2.67 -8.12
C CYS A 240 4.14 3.38 -9.45
N ARG A 241 3.05 3.80 -10.12
CA ARG A 241 3.11 4.58 -11.36
C ARG A 241 2.27 5.86 -11.31
N ALA A 242 1.53 6.05 -10.24
CA ALA A 242 0.82 7.29 -9.90
C ALA A 242 0.47 7.28 -8.40
N ILE A 243 0.33 8.46 -7.81
CA ILE A 243 0.01 8.61 -6.39
C ILE A 243 -0.97 9.75 -6.13
N VAL A 244 -1.89 9.51 -5.20
CA VAL A 244 -2.71 10.51 -4.53
C VAL A 244 -2.38 10.52 -3.03
N VAL A 245 -2.14 11.71 -2.50
CA VAL A 245 -1.85 11.95 -1.09
C VAL A 245 -2.97 12.80 -0.51
N ALA A 246 -3.90 12.14 0.20
CA ALA A 246 -4.90 12.80 1.03
C ALA A 246 -4.28 13.25 2.36
N PRO A 247 -4.92 14.17 3.09
CA PRO A 247 -4.37 14.66 4.35
C PRO A 247 -4.06 13.55 5.36
N GLY A 248 -2.94 13.69 6.05
CA GLY A 248 -2.43 12.63 6.91
C GLY A 248 -1.39 13.08 7.93
N GLY A 249 -0.98 12.13 8.76
CA GLY A 249 0.04 12.35 9.80
C GLY A 249 1.43 11.91 9.34
N PHE A 250 2.27 11.51 10.30
CA PHE A 250 3.65 11.11 10.03
C PHE A 250 3.82 9.99 9.01
N GLY A 251 2.97 8.94 9.04
CA GLY A 251 3.06 7.86 8.05
C GLY A 251 2.85 8.35 6.62
N THR A 252 1.82 9.19 6.41
CA THR A 252 1.54 9.80 5.11
C THR A 252 2.67 10.71 4.64
N MET A 253 3.25 11.50 5.56
CA MET A 253 4.39 12.38 5.22
C MET A 253 5.65 11.57 4.89
N ASP A 254 5.94 10.54 5.67
CA ASP A 254 7.08 9.64 5.48
C ASP A 254 7.04 9.01 4.07
N GLU A 255 5.91 8.41 3.70
CA GLU A 255 5.74 7.79 2.39
C GLU A 255 5.74 8.82 1.24
N MET A 256 5.13 10.00 1.44
CA MET A 256 5.15 11.08 0.45
C MET A 256 6.57 11.60 0.20
N PHE A 257 7.33 11.93 1.24
CA PHE A 257 8.68 12.46 1.08
C PHE A 257 9.65 11.39 0.55
N GLU A 258 9.47 10.12 0.93
CA GLU A 258 10.24 9.02 0.35
C GLU A 258 9.99 8.92 -1.16
N LEU A 259 8.72 8.93 -1.59
CA LEU A 259 8.38 8.90 -3.01
C LEU A 259 8.93 10.12 -3.77
N LEU A 260 8.78 11.33 -3.21
CA LEU A 260 9.30 12.55 -3.84
C LEU A 260 10.82 12.51 -3.98
N THR A 261 11.52 12.00 -2.97
CA THR A 261 12.99 11.82 -3.00
C THR A 261 13.39 10.79 -4.06
N LEU A 262 12.68 9.67 -4.16
CA LEU A 262 12.93 8.65 -5.19
C LEU A 262 12.67 9.18 -6.61
N LYS A 263 11.64 10.01 -6.79
CA LYS A 263 11.34 10.70 -8.05
C LYS A 263 12.43 11.71 -8.40
N GLN A 264 12.83 12.57 -7.45
CA GLN A 264 13.91 13.55 -7.61
C GLN A 264 15.23 12.88 -8.04
N THR A 265 15.60 11.80 -7.36
CA THR A 265 16.84 11.05 -7.62
C THR A 265 16.76 10.08 -8.79
N LYS A 266 15.60 10.04 -9.49
CA LYS A 266 15.32 9.14 -10.63
C LYS A 266 15.52 7.66 -10.31
N LYS A 267 15.32 7.28 -9.05
CA LYS A 267 15.37 5.88 -8.59
C LYS A 267 14.08 5.13 -8.90
N ILE A 268 12.98 5.87 -9.07
CA ILE A 268 11.75 5.37 -9.67
C ILE A 268 11.46 6.17 -10.96
N PRO A 269 10.64 5.62 -11.89
CA PRO A 269 10.17 6.37 -13.04
C PRO A 269 9.45 7.65 -12.60
N SER A 270 9.46 8.67 -13.45
CA SER A 270 8.57 9.82 -13.25
C SER A 270 7.11 9.33 -13.20
N LEU A 271 6.32 9.96 -12.34
CA LEU A 271 4.91 9.65 -12.14
C LEU A 271 4.12 10.90 -11.70
N PRO A 272 2.80 10.95 -11.95
CA PRO A 272 1.96 12.07 -11.50
C PRO A 272 1.72 11.96 -10.00
N VAL A 273 1.89 13.09 -9.30
CA VAL A 273 1.69 13.22 -7.86
C VAL A 273 0.56 14.22 -7.62
N VAL A 274 -0.49 13.78 -6.92
CA VAL A 274 -1.64 14.60 -6.56
C VAL A 274 -1.71 14.75 -5.04
N LEU A 275 -1.89 15.96 -4.55
CA LEU A 275 -2.11 16.29 -3.14
C LEU A 275 -3.53 16.86 -2.99
N LEU A 276 -4.39 16.13 -2.27
CA LEU A 276 -5.78 16.56 -2.01
C LEU A 276 -5.84 17.47 -0.79
N CYS A 277 -6.76 18.44 -0.79
CA CYS A 277 -6.92 19.47 0.23
C CYS A 277 -5.78 20.49 0.20
N LYS A 278 -5.87 21.44 -0.73
CA LYS A 278 -4.90 22.54 -0.90
C LYS A 278 -4.61 23.23 0.42
N LYS A 279 -5.65 23.55 1.17
CA LYS A 279 -5.55 24.22 2.48
C LYS A 279 -4.65 23.45 3.45
N PHE A 280 -4.80 22.13 3.56
CA PHE A 280 -3.98 21.32 4.46
C PHE A 280 -2.50 21.39 4.08
N TRP A 281 -2.17 21.09 2.81
CA TRP A 281 -0.78 21.00 2.37
C TRP A 281 -0.06 22.35 2.34
N GLN A 282 -0.77 23.44 2.01
CA GLN A 282 -0.22 24.79 2.05
C GLN A 282 -0.03 25.32 3.47
N THR A 283 -0.79 24.80 4.45
CA THR A 283 -0.64 25.18 5.86
C THR A 283 0.50 24.42 6.53
N VAL A 284 0.63 23.12 6.24
CA VAL A 284 1.55 22.23 6.95
C VAL A 284 2.97 22.29 6.38
N ILE A 285 3.11 22.52 5.07
CA ILE A 285 4.42 22.58 4.39
C ILE A 285 4.49 23.87 3.58
N ASN A 286 5.54 24.66 3.84
CA ASN A 286 5.86 25.79 2.99
C ASN A 286 6.77 25.33 1.84
N TRP A 287 6.15 24.85 0.75
CA TRP A 287 6.85 24.35 -0.43
C TRP A 287 7.73 25.41 -1.09
N GLN A 288 7.25 26.66 -1.17
CA GLN A 288 8.01 27.75 -1.76
C GLN A 288 9.29 28.02 -0.96
N ALA A 289 9.22 28.01 0.37
CA ALA A 289 10.41 28.17 1.19
C ALA A 289 11.47 27.09 0.91
N LEU A 290 11.08 25.84 0.65
CA LEU A 290 12.04 24.79 0.26
C LEU A 290 12.77 25.14 -1.05
N ALA A 291 12.07 25.74 -2.01
CA ALA A 291 12.69 26.23 -3.25
C ALA A 291 13.54 27.48 -3.01
N ASP A 292 13.06 28.43 -2.22
CA ASP A 292 13.77 29.68 -1.91
C ASP A 292 15.07 29.43 -1.14
N PHE A 293 15.10 28.42 -0.27
CA PHE A 293 16.31 27.94 0.41
C PHE A 293 17.20 27.05 -0.48
N GLY A 294 16.80 26.77 -1.72
CA GLY A 294 17.59 26.01 -2.69
C GLY A 294 17.72 24.53 -2.39
N VAL A 295 16.85 23.94 -1.57
CA VAL A 295 16.89 22.50 -1.24
C VAL A 295 16.02 21.64 -2.17
N ILE A 296 15.11 22.27 -2.89
CA ILE A 296 14.39 21.71 -4.05
C ILE A 296 14.29 22.77 -5.15
N SER A 297 13.87 22.37 -6.35
CA SER A 297 13.63 23.25 -7.50
C SER A 297 12.15 23.60 -7.65
N GLN A 298 11.86 24.74 -8.30
CA GLN A 298 10.49 25.13 -8.63
C GLN A 298 9.79 24.08 -9.50
N THR A 299 10.51 23.47 -10.45
CA THR A 299 9.97 22.42 -11.33
C THR A 299 9.52 21.18 -10.55
N GLU A 300 10.13 20.87 -9.41
CA GLU A 300 9.68 19.77 -8.55
C GLU A 300 8.35 20.08 -7.86
N ILE A 301 8.13 21.34 -7.49
CA ILE A 301 6.85 21.82 -6.95
C ILE A 301 5.79 21.82 -8.05
N ASP A 302 6.10 22.39 -9.22
CA ASP A 302 5.20 22.49 -10.38
C ASP A 302 4.82 21.10 -10.93
N GLY A 303 5.67 20.08 -10.69
CA GLY A 303 5.43 18.69 -11.05
C GLY A 303 4.45 17.95 -10.12
N MET A 304 3.85 18.64 -9.16
CA MET A 304 2.78 18.14 -8.28
C MET A 304 1.49 18.92 -8.51
N LEU A 305 0.35 18.22 -8.49
CA LEU A 305 -0.96 18.86 -8.51
C LEU A 305 -1.50 19.00 -7.09
N PHE A 306 -1.77 20.23 -6.66
CA PHE A 306 -2.54 20.50 -5.45
C PHE A 306 -3.99 20.80 -5.85
N THR A 307 -4.95 20.01 -5.40
CA THR A 307 -6.35 20.15 -5.83
C THR A 307 -7.35 19.83 -4.71
N ASP A 308 -8.57 20.34 -4.88
CA ASP A 308 -9.73 20.03 -4.05
C ASP A 308 -10.81 19.24 -4.83
N SER A 309 -10.52 18.81 -6.07
CA SER A 309 -11.46 18.14 -6.97
C SER A 309 -10.93 16.78 -7.44
N ALA A 310 -11.79 15.76 -7.36
CA ALA A 310 -11.51 14.45 -7.93
C ALA A 310 -11.40 14.53 -9.47
N GLU A 311 -12.19 15.38 -10.11
CA GLU A 311 -12.21 15.59 -11.56
C GLU A 311 -10.89 16.18 -12.05
N GLU A 312 -10.41 17.22 -11.38
CA GLU A 312 -9.13 17.86 -11.70
C GLU A 312 -7.97 16.87 -11.49
N ALA A 313 -8.00 16.11 -10.39
CA ALA A 313 -7.02 15.07 -10.11
C ALA A 313 -6.95 14.01 -11.22
N ILE A 314 -8.08 13.42 -11.62
CA ILE A 314 -8.08 12.40 -12.67
C ILE A 314 -7.70 12.98 -14.03
N ALA A 315 -8.09 14.23 -14.34
CA ALA A 315 -7.74 14.87 -15.60
C ALA A 315 -6.22 15.04 -15.73
N TYR A 316 -5.56 15.48 -14.64
CA TYR A 316 -4.10 15.59 -14.58
C TYR A 316 -3.39 14.24 -14.76
N ILE A 317 -3.92 13.18 -14.14
CA ILE A 317 -3.38 11.83 -14.30
C ILE A 317 -3.53 11.35 -15.75
N LYS A 318 -4.72 11.51 -16.35
CA LYS A 318 -4.99 11.12 -17.74
C LYS A 318 -4.07 11.86 -18.71
N ASP A 319 -3.95 13.17 -18.56
CA ASP A 319 -3.06 14.02 -19.37
C ASP A 319 -1.58 13.58 -19.26
N TYR A 320 -1.13 13.21 -18.06
CA TYR A 320 0.20 12.63 -17.86
C TYR A 320 0.44 11.37 -18.71
N TYR A 321 -0.49 10.41 -18.70
CA TYR A 321 -0.37 9.18 -19.48
C TYR A 321 -0.53 9.41 -20.99
N LEU A 322 -1.39 10.34 -21.41
CA LEU A 322 -1.52 10.74 -22.82
C LEU A 322 -0.20 11.29 -23.36
N ARG A 323 0.40 12.27 -22.68
CA ARG A 323 1.70 12.82 -23.08
C ARG A 323 2.81 11.78 -23.10
N LEU A 324 2.82 10.87 -22.12
CA LEU A 324 3.81 9.79 -22.10
C LEU A 324 3.68 8.84 -23.30
N ALA A 325 2.47 8.61 -23.80
CA ALA A 325 2.24 7.79 -24.98
C ALA A 325 2.56 8.52 -26.28
N GLU A 326 2.35 9.84 -26.35
CA GLU A 326 2.66 10.68 -27.52
C GLU A 326 4.16 10.83 -27.77
N VAL A 327 4.96 11.02 -26.72
CA VAL A 327 6.43 11.14 -26.81
C VAL A 327 7.09 9.86 -27.37
N GLN A 328 6.33 8.77 -27.51
CA GLN A 328 6.82 7.49 -28.00
C GLN A 328 6.49 7.20 -29.49
N ASN A 329 5.69 8.05 -30.14
CA ASN A 329 5.46 8.00 -31.60
C ASN A 329 6.50 8.84 -32.35
#